data_AF-A0A9X4B2C7-F1
#
_entry.id   AF-A0A9X4B2C7-F1
#
_cell.length_a   1.000
_cell.length_b   1.000
_cell.length_c   1.000
_cell.angle_alpha   90.00
_cell.angle_beta   90.00
_cell.angle_gamma   90.00
#
_symmetry.space_group_name_H-M   'P 1'
#
loop_
_entity.id
_entity.type
_entity.pdbx_description
1 polymer ?
#
loop_
_entity_poly.entity_id
_entity_poly.type
_entity_poly.pdbx_seq_one_letter_code
_entity_poly.pdbx_strand_id
1 'polypeptide(L)'
;MSETLLCEIEKLDLEFSSLSNRKLNKKDLEYRKYLISKLQILSKEYLRSCGIRNKYKLEKILRKYYFEYHIKTYFKFFNFNNIAV
;
A
#
# COMPACT_ATOMS: atom_id res chain seq x y z
N MET A 1 -13.58 -3.62 -11.58
CA MET A 1 -13.00 -2.37 -11.03
C MET A 1 -12.08 -2.64 -9.83
N SER A 2 -12.54 -3.31 -8.78
CA SER A 2 -11.72 -3.59 -7.59
C SER A 2 -10.49 -4.46 -7.88
N GLU A 3 -10.60 -5.50 -8.71
CA GLU A 3 -9.45 -6.36 -9.08
C GLU A 3 -8.36 -5.59 -9.85
N THR A 4 -8.75 -4.65 -10.71
CA THR A 4 -7.80 -3.77 -11.43
C THR A 4 -7.00 -2.91 -10.46
N LEU A 5 -7.66 -2.34 -9.44
CA LEU A 5 -7.02 -1.57 -8.38
C LEU A 5 -6.07 -2.43 -7.53
N LEU A 6 -6.46 -3.67 -7.23
CA LEU A 6 -5.61 -4.60 -6.48
C LEU A 6 -4.35 -4.96 -7.28
N CYS A 7 -4.49 -5.25 -8.57
CA CYS A 7 -3.38 -5.56 -9.46
C CYS A 7 -2.40 -4.37 -9.58
N GLU A 8 -2.92 -3.14 -9.67
CA GLU A 8 -2.07 -1.94 -9.63
C GLU A 8 -1.33 -1.78 -8.30
N ILE A 9 -1.97 -2.11 -7.17
CA ILE A 9 -1.31 -2.11 -5.87
C ILE A 9 -0.20 -3.16 -5.83
N GLU A 10 -0.44 -4.38 -6.33
CA GLU A 10 0.55 -5.46 -6.39
C GLU A 10 1.75 -5.11 -7.27
N LYS A 11 1.54 -4.39 -8.39
CA LYS A 11 2.67 -3.89 -9.21
C LYS A 11 3.58 -2.94 -8.45
N LEU A 12 3.06 -2.20 -7.46
CA LEU A 12 3.90 -1.35 -6.61
C LEU A 12 4.88 -2.16 -5.75
N ASP A 13 4.60 -3.44 -5.49
CA ASP A 13 5.50 -4.32 -4.72
C ASP A 13 6.85 -4.46 -5.42
N LEU A 14 6.83 -4.67 -6.74
CA LEU A 14 8.03 -4.78 -7.56
C LEU A 14 8.83 -3.48 -7.55
N GLU A 15 8.15 -2.34 -7.65
CA GLU A 15 8.78 -1.02 -7.59
C GLU A 15 9.42 -0.76 -6.22
N PHE A 16 8.72 -1.06 -5.13
CA PHE A 16 9.26 -0.90 -3.78
C PHE A 16 10.41 -1.87 -3.48
N SER A 17 10.34 -3.10 -3.99
CA SER A 17 11.42 -4.08 -3.90
C SER A 17 12.68 -3.61 -4.62
N SER A 18 12.53 -3.10 -5.85
CA SER A 18 13.62 -2.51 -6.64
C SER A 18 14.31 -1.36 -5.90
N LEU A 19 13.54 -0.50 -5.23
CA LEU A 19 14.08 0.60 -4.44
C LEU A 19 14.71 0.15 -3.11
N SER A 20 14.22 -0.92 -2.49
CA SER A 20 14.73 -1.38 -1.19
C SER A 20 16.06 -2.13 -1.30
N ASN A 21 16.36 -2.70 -2.46
CA ASN A 21 17.58 -3.47 -2.70
C ASN A 21 18.80 -2.62 -3.11
N ARG A 22 18.68 -1.28 -3.14
CA ARG A 22 19.77 -0.38 -3.58
C ARG A 22 19.87 0.89 -2.75
N LYS A 23 21.03 1.56 -2.84
CA LYS A 23 21.22 2.89 -2.27
C LYS A 23 20.47 3.94 -3.09
N LEU A 24 19.53 4.63 -2.45
CA LEU A 24 18.63 5.58 -3.12
C LEU A 24 19.33 6.94 -3.34
N ASN A 25 19.22 7.46 -4.56
CA ASN A 25 19.58 8.84 -4.86
C ASN A 25 18.39 9.80 -4.63
N LYS A 26 18.58 11.10 -4.83
CA LYS A 26 17.53 12.11 -4.62
C LYS A 26 16.27 11.86 -5.48
N LYS A 27 16.44 11.44 -6.74
CA LYS A 27 15.32 11.10 -7.64
C LYS A 27 14.59 9.86 -7.16
N ASP A 28 15.31 8.85 -6.68
CA ASP A 28 14.72 7.63 -6.12
C ASP A 28 13.89 7.91 -4.87
N LEU A 29 14.37 8.81 -4.00
CA LEU A 29 13.64 9.21 -2.80
C LEU A 29 12.33 9.94 -3.16
N GLU A 30 12.37 10.81 -4.16
CA GLU A 30 11.18 11.49 -4.67
C GLU A 30 10.22 10.51 -5.34
N TYR A 31 10.74 9.57 -6.13
CA TYR A 31 9.96 8.50 -6.73
C TYR A 31 9.31 7.60 -5.67
N ARG A 32 10.04 7.23 -4.60
CA ARG A 32 9.50 6.48 -3.47
C ARG A 32 8.34 7.23 -2.80
N LYS A 33 8.46 8.56 -2.61
CA LYS A 33 7.36 9.38 -2.07
C LYS A 33 6.15 9.34 -3.00
N TYR A 34 6.35 9.46 -4.32
CA TYR A 34 5.29 9.33 -5.31
C TYR A 34 4.58 7.98 -5.23
N LEU A 35 5.33 6.87 -5.17
CA LEU A 35 4.77 5.52 -5.05
C LEU A 35 3.95 5.36 -3.76
N ILE A 36 4.41 5.91 -2.63
CA ILE A 36 3.66 5.88 -1.36
C ILE A 36 2.33 6.66 -1.49
N SER A 37 2.35 7.82 -2.16
CA SER A 37 1.12 8.59 -2.44
C SER A 37 0.17 7.84 -3.37
N LYS A 38 0.69 7.22 -4.44
CA LYS A 38 -0.09 6.39 -5.36
C LYS A 38 -0.74 5.21 -4.61
N LEU A 39 0.02 4.51 -3.75
CA LEU A 39 -0.48 3.44 -2.90
C LEU A 39 -1.64 3.91 -2.02
N GLN A 40 -1.53 5.10 -1.41
CA GLN A 40 -2.58 5.66 -0.55
C GLN A 40 -3.87 5.93 -1.32
N ILE A 41 -3.77 6.50 -2.52
CA ILE A 41 -4.91 6.80 -3.38
C ILE A 41 -5.60 5.49 -3.80
N LEU A 42 -4.83 4.54 -4.35
CA LEU A 42 -5.36 3.24 -4.78
C LEU A 42 -6.00 2.47 -3.62
N SER A 43 -5.37 2.47 -2.44
CA SER A 43 -5.93 1.82 -1.24
C SER A 43 -7.26 2.44 -0.84
N LYS A 44 -7.37 3.78 -0.87
CA LYS A 44 -8.60 4.51 -0.55
C LYS A 44 -9.71 4.21 -1.55
N GLU A 45 -9.40 4.21 -2.84
CA GLU A 45 -10.36 3.88 -3.90
C GLU A 45 -10.81 2.42 -3.80
N TYR A 46 -9.87 1.49 -3.59
CA TYR A 46 -10.20 0.09 -3.39
C TYR A 46 -11.17 -0.10 -2.21
N LEU A 47 -10.89 0.52 -1.06
CA LEU A 47 -11.77 0.44 0.11
C LEU A 47 -13.16 1.02 -0.13
N ARG A 48 -13.30 2.06 -0.97
CA ARG A 48 -14.59 2.63 -1.35
C ARG A 48 -15.39 1.72 -2.27
N SER A 49 -14.72 0.98 -3.15
CA SER A 49 -15.35 0.16 -4.19
C SER A 49 -15.46 -1.32 -3.83
N CYS A 50 -15.04 -1.75 -2.63
CA CYS A 50 -14.98 -3.17 -2.29
C CYS A 50 -15.76 -3.56 -1.03
N GLY A 51 -16.34 -4.76 -1.07
CA GLY A 51 -16.99 -5.38 0.08
C GLY A 51 -16.02 -5.90 1.13
N ILE A 52 -16.56 -6.27 2.30
CA ILE A 52 -15.78 -6.60 3.51
C ILE A 52 -14.76 -7.73 3.31
N ARG A 53 -15.10 -8.75 2.50
CA ARG A 53 -14.20 -9.89 2.22
C ARG A 53 -12.93 -9.45 1.49
N ASN A 54 -13.03 -8.45 0.62
CA ASN A 54 -11.92 -7.93 -0.15
C ASN A 54 -11.09 -6.90 0.62
N LYS A 55 -11.67 -6.22 1.63
CA LYS A 55 -10.95 -5.36 2.57
C LYS A 55 -9.79 -6.09 3.26
N TYR A 56 -9.98 -7.35 3.65
CA TYR A 56 -8.92 -8.18 4.25
C TYR A 56 -7.76 -8.51 3.27
N LYS A 57 -8.02 -8.56 1.96
CA LYS A 57 -6.96 -8.75 0.96
C LYS A 57 -6.03 -7.53 0.94
N LEU A 58 -6.61 -6.33 0.90
CA LEU A 58 -5.84 -5.09 0.96
C LEU A 58 -5.07 -4.97 2.29
N GLU A 59 -5.70 -5.33 3.41
CA GLU A 59 -5.06 -5.34 4.72
C GLU A 59 -3.78 -6.18 4.72
N LYS A 60 -3.85 -7.41 4.18
CA LYS A 60 -2.70 -8.32 4.09
C LYS A 60 -1.55 -7.72 3.28
N ILE A 61 -1.86 -7.09 2.14
CA ILE A 61 -0.86 -6.43 1.29
C ILE A 61 -0.21 -5.24 2.01
N LEU A 62 -1.02 -4.36 2.59
CA LEU A 62 -0.49 -3.18 3.30
C LEU A 62 0.34 -3.57 4.53
N ARG A 63 -0.03 -4.66 5.22
CA ARG A 63 0.76 -5.23 6.31
C ARG A 63 2.12 -5.72 5.82
N LYS A 64 2.18 -6.42 4.68
CA LYS A 64 3.44 -6.81 4.03
C LYS A 64 4.31 -5.57 3.75
N TYR A 65 3.73 -4.52 3.16
CA TYR A 65 4.48 -3.30 2.81
C TYR A 65 5.01 -2.54 4.03
N TYR A 66 4.32 -2.65 5.16
CA TYR A 66 4.84 -2.13 6.42
C TYR A 66 6.08 -2.91 6.89
N PHE A 67 6.03 -4.23 6.89
CA PHE A 67 7.16 -5.06 7.35
C PHE A 67 8.36 -5.00 6.40
N GLU A 68 8.13 -5.04 5.09
CA GLU A 68 9.22 -5.12 4.10
C GLU A 68 9.78 -3.75 3.72
N TYR A 69 8.91 -2.73 3.61
CA TYR A 69 9.30 -1.43 3.05
C TYR A 69 9.14 -0.26 4.04
N HIS A 70 8.75 -0.54 5.29
CA HIS A 70 8.46 0.45 6.33
C HIS A 70 7.40 1.50 5.92
N ILE A 71 6.47 1.12 5.04
CA ILE A 71 5.41 2.01 4.56
C ILE A 71 4.24 2.01 5.54
N LYS A 72 3.97 3.16 6.15
CA LYS A 72 2.93 3.33 7.19
C LYS A 72 1.49 3.45 6.66
N THR A 73 1.26 3.23 5.37
CA THR A 73 -0.07 3.33 4.76
C THR A 73 -1.08 2.37 5.40
N TYR A 74 -0.62 1.20 5.86
CA TYR A 74 -1.42 0.26 6.65
C TYR A 74 -2.10 0.93 7.84
N PHE A 75 -1.34 1.63 8.69
CA PHE A 75 -1.85 2.30 9.89
C PHE A 75 -2.82 3.43 9.57
N LYS A 76 -2.77 4.03 8.38
CA LYS A 76 -3.76 5.07 8.00
C LYS A 76 -5.15 4.49 7.78
N PHE A 77 -5.26 3.28 7.25
CA PHE A 77 -6.53 2.70 6.83
C PHE A 77 -7.05 1.61 7.77
N PHE A 78 -6.16 0.93 8.47
CA PHE A 78 -6.47 -0.24 9.30
C PHE A 78 -6.00 -0.08 10.74
N ASN A 79 -5.81 1.17 11.22
CA ASN A 79 -5.34 1.43 12.57
C ASN A 79 -6.17 0.67 13.61
N PHE A 80 -5.49 -0.05 14.50
CA PHE A 80 -6.06 -0.94 15.50
C PHE A 80 -6.90 -0.27 16.60
N ASN A 81 -6.99 1.07 16.62
CA ASN A 81 -7.76 1.81 17.64
C ASN A 81 -9.24 2.06 17.29
N ASN A 82 -9.77 1.45 16.23
CA ASN A 82 -11.19 1.56 15.88
C ASN A 82 -11.85 0.22 15.51
N ILE A 83 -11.32 -0.87 16.08
CA ILE A 83 -12.10 -2.07 16.38
C ILE A 83 -12.37 -2.00 17.87
N ALA A 84 -13.13 -0.97 18.29
CA ALA A 84 -13.79 -1.01 19.58
C ALA A 84 -14.89 -2.08 19.44
N VAL A 85 -14.76 -3.10 20.28
CA VAL A 85 -15.78 -4.11 20.60
C VAL A 85 -17.10 -3.43 20.95
#